data_AF-N9AIU2-F1
#
_entry.id   AF-N9AIU2-F1
#
_cell.length_a   1.000
_cell.length_b   1.000
_cell.length_c   1.000
_cell.angle_alpha   90.00
_cell.angle_beta   90.00
_cell.angle_gamma   90.00
#
_symmetry.space_group_name_H-M   'P 1'
#
loop_
_entity.id
_entity.type
_entity.pdbx_description
1 polymer ?
#
loop_
_entity_poly.entity_id
_entity_poly.type
_entity_poly.pdbx_seq_one_letter_code
_entity_poly.pdbx_strand_id
1 'polypeptide(L)'
;MVLDLNDEVSEEFFKEIRKIAKKYSSGFENELRGALSEQILKIRAFVESESLNEICTYVSVLPVFDFKHQLMNYMTRYLGAKKFDENIDDLENQLLELAYSIIFAYLTEYKLRKPNLEKMEAYELIENYLNVGRWKINNFKYAGDKISYSIYHLIFNIIEDRYKKSQLIQAEEKFQIIDNFISKVDEWNESFELKHKAVLDLEKQLEESKQTYDFVLLNKGFKELYEQKKLELKERREGYSQFGATLVCVPLAVIIAIIILILTGYEAKLASMWFLAIPITTLILFLFYFTRVGLQHVRSVQSQMMQLELRMALCQFIHNYAEDSEKLHAKNKAGFEKFENIIFSPLVSSDDKIPTTFDGIEQLAKLVSEFRR
;
A
#
# COMPACT_ATOMS: atom_id res chain seq x y z
N MET A 1 -8.91 52.61 14.33
CA MET A 1 -9.54 53.91 14.00
C MET A 1 -8.94 54.98 14.92
N VAL A 2 -7.65 55.27 14.75
CA VAL A 2 -6.88 56.21 15.58
C VAL A 2 -5.93 56.91 14.62
N LEU A 3 -6.00 58.25 14.58
CA LEU A 3 -5.50 59.14 13.53
C LEU A 3 -6.24 59.05 12.19
N ASP A 4 -7.57 59.05 12.18
CA ASP A 4 -8.24 59.55 10.97
C ASP A 4 -7.91 61.05 10.88
N LEU A 5 -6.96 61.41 10.01
CA LEU A 5 -6.53 62.79 9.77
C LEU A 5 -7.66 63.66 9.19
N ASN A 6 -8.83 63.06 8.93
CA ASN A 6 -10.05 63.71 8.51
C ASN A 6 -11.06 63.97 9.66
N ASP A 7 -10.76 63.58 10.90
CA ASP A 7 -11.60 63.91 12.07
C ASP A 7 -11.28 65.35 12.51
N GLU A 8 -12.30 66.22 12.59
CA GLU A 8 -12.18 67.68 12.80
C GLU A 8 -11.34 68.03 14.05
N VAL A 9 -11.41 67.17 15.07
CA VAL A 9 -10.64 67.26 16.33
C VAL A 9 -9.14 67.01 16.13
N SER A 10 -8.77 66.10 15.23
CA SER A 10 -7.36 65.79 14.90
C SER A 10 -6.73 66.92 14.09
N GLU A 11 -7.47 67.51 13.15
CA GLU A 11 -6.98 68.66 12.36
C GLU A 11 -6.73 69.89 13.24
N GLU A 12 -7.66 70.20 14.14
CA GLU A 12 -7.52 71.33 15.06
C GLU A 12 -6.33 71.13 16.03
N PHE A 13 -6.11 69.88 16.47
CA PHE A 13 -4.93 69.51 17.25
C PHE A 13 -3.62 69.77 16.50
N PHE A 14 -3.45 69.22 15.29
CA PHE A 14 -2.21 69.41 14.53
C PHE A 14 -1.96 70.87 14.18
N LYS A 15 -3.03 71.66 13.99
CA LYS A 15 -2.95 73.10 13.79
C LYS A 15 -2.40 73.83 15.02
N GLU A 16 -2.85 73.49 16.22
CA GLU A 16 -2.32 74.07 17.48
C GLU A 16 -0.89 73.59 17.78
N ILE A 17 -0.59 72.30 17.62
CA ILE A 17 0.79 71.79 17.73
C ILE A 17 1.73 72.54 16.79
N ARG A 18 1.29 72.84 15.57
CA ARG A 18 2.08 73.62 14.62
C ARG A 18 2.34 75.04 15.09
N LYS A 19 1.36 75.70 15.72
CA LYS A 19 1.56 77.03 16.30
C LYS A 19 2.56 76.98 17.44
N ILE A 20 2.43 75.99 18.33
CA ILE A 20 3.36 75.76 19.44
C ILE A 20 4.77 75.48 18.89
N ALA A 21 4.92 74.57 17.94
CA ALA A 21 6.22 74.24 17.37
C ALA A 21 6.89 75.47 16.70
N LYS A 22 6.14 76.29 15.96
CA LYS A 22 6.67 77.54 15.38
C LYS A 22 7.11 78.56 16.42
N LYS A 23 6.42 78.64 17.56
CA LYS A 23 6.76 79.54 18.68
C LYS A 23 8.13 79.20 19.28
N TYR A 24 8.47 77.90 19.35
CA TYR A 24 9.68 77.43 20.02
C TYR A 24 10.83 77.03 19.08
N SER A 25 10.60 76.94 17.76
CA SER A 25 11.62 76.52 16.80
C SER A 25 12.74 77.53 16.56
N SER A 26 12.54 78.83 16.83
CA SER A 26 13.49 79.90 16.46
C SER A 26 14.22 80.55 17.64
N GLY A 27 14.22 79.93 18.83
CA GLY A 27 14.82 80.54 20.03
C GLY A 27 15.38 79.60 21.10
N PHE A 28 15.26 78.27 20.92
CA PHE A 28 15.57 77.27 21.97
C PHE A 28 16.28 76.03 21.42
N GLU A 29 17.14 76.15 20.40
CA GLU A 29 17.80 75.00 19.72
C GLU A 29 18.51 74.04 20.68
N ASN A 30 19.06 74.55 21.79
CA ASN A 30 19.77 73.74 22.79
C ASN A 30 18.86 73.04 23.81
N GLU A 31 17.59 73.46 23.94
CA GLU A 31 16.64 72.83 24.86
C GLU A 31 15.86 71.70 24.17
N LEU A 32 15.31 70.77 24.96
CA LEU A 32 14.47 69.68 24.42
C LEU A 32 13.32 70.25 23.60
N ARG A 33 12.60 71.23 24.15
CA ARG A 33 11.42 71.85 23.55
C ARG A 33 11.67 72.41 22.15
N GLY A 34 12.79 73.14 21.95
CA GLY A 34 13.15 73.69 20.65
C GLY A 34 13.51 72.61 19.64
N ALA A 35 14.31 71.62 20.06
CA ALA A 35 14.69 70.50 19.20
C ALA A 35 13.49 69.66 18.74
N LEU A 36 12.55 69.34 19.63
CA LEU A 36 11.33 68.61 19.27
C LEU A 36 10.46 69.43 18.30
N SER A 37 10.34 70.73 18.54
CA SER A 37 9.58 71.65 17.69
C SER A 37 10.12 71.72 16.27
N GLU A 38 11.44 71.85 16.12
CA GLU A 38 12.12 71.86 14.82
C GLU A 38 11.89 70.55 14.06
N GLN A 39 12.06 69.41 14.73
CA GLN A 39 11.89 68.09 14.12
C GLN A 39 10.44 67.83 13.67
N ILE A 40 9.45 68.21 14.49
CA ILE A 40 8.02 68.12 14.12
C ILE A 40 7.74 68.93 12.85
N LEU A 41 8.31 70.14 12.72
CA LEU A 41 8.12 70.97 11.53
C LEU A 41 8.77 70.37 10.28
N LYS A 42 9.97 69.77 10.42
CA LYS A 42 10.69 69.14 9.30
C LYS A 42 10.00 67.88 8.78
N ILE A 43 9.56 66.99 9.68
CA ILE A 43 8.95 65.70 9.30
C ILE A 43 7.51 65.83 8.78
N ARG A 44 6.87 66.98 9.03
CA ARG A 44 5.45 67.22 8.73
C ARG A 44 5.07 66.92 7.29
N ALA A 45 5.81 67.46 6.32
CA ALA A 45 5.47 67.30 4.91
C ALA A 45 5.42 65.81 4.51
N PHE A 46 6.34 65.02 5.06
CA PHE A 46 6.35 63.57 4.87
C PHE A 46 5.12 62.91 5.51
N VAL A 47 4.84 63.18 6.79
CA VAL A 47 3.71 62.62 7.54
C VAL A 47 2.36 62.97 6.90
N GLU A 48 2.21 64.17 6.33
CA GLU A 48 0.99 64.60 5.64
C GLU A 48 0.88 64.01 4.23
N SER A 49 2.00 63.71 3.58
CA SER A 49 2.02 63.12 2.22
C SER A 49 1.85 61.61 2.18
N GLU A 50 2.35 60.90 3.19
CA GLU A 50 2.26 59.45 3.31
C GLU A 50 1.08 59.10 4.21
N SER A 51 0.21 58.20 3.74
CA SER A 51 -0.87 57.64 4.55
C SER A 51 -0.30 56.66 5.57
N LEU A 52 0.35 57.18 6.61
CA LEU A 52 1.02 56.36 7.63
C LEU A 52 0.07 55.35 8.27
N ASN A 53 -1.23 55.62 8.32
CA ASN A 53 -2.24 54.73 8.87
C ASN A 53 -2.51 53.48 8.00
N GLU A 54 -2.30 53.56 6.68
CA GLU A 54 -2.43 52.39 5.81
C GLU A 54 -1.32 51.38 6.06
N ILE A 55 -0.14 51.86 6.48
CA ILE A 55 1.06 51.03 6.65
C ILE A 55 1.23 50.64 8.12
N CYS A 56 1.00 51.58 9.04
CA CYS A 56 1.19 51.41 10.49
C CYS A 56 -0.11 51.02 11.18
N THR A 57 -0.40 49.72 11.15
CA THR A 57 -1.63 49.18 11.73
C THR A 57 -1.47 48.82 13.22
N TYR A 58 -0.27 48.49 13.68
CA TYR A 58 -0.02 47.88 14.98
C TYR A 58 -0.06 48.90 16.12
N VAL A 59 0.66 50.02 15.98
CA VAL A 59 0.69 51.12 16.96
C VAL A 59 -0.72 51.61 17.28
N SER A 60 -1.60 51.66 16.28
CA SER A 60 -2.98 52.14 16.44
C SER A 60 -3.88 51.26 17.33
N VAL A 61 -3.49 50.01 17.58
CA VAL A 61 -4.28 49.03 18.34
C VAL A 61 -3.71 48.80 19.75
N LEU A 62 -2.50 49.31 20.03
CA LEU A 62 -1.83 49.08 21.30
C LEU A 62 -2.40 49.97 22.42
N PRO A 63 -2.75 49.40 23.60
CA PRO A 63 -3.32 50.16 24.72
C PRO A 63 -2.41 51.28 25.25
N VAL A 64 -1.08 51.07 25.21
CA VAL A 64 -0.08 52.08 25.64
C VAL A 64 -0.14 53.34 24.77
N PHE A 65 -0.62 53.19 23.54
CA PHE A 65 -0.76 54.23 22.53
C PHE A 65 -2.23 54.58 22.27
N ASP A 66 -3.04 54.71 23.35
CA ASP A 66 -4.37 55.31 23.29
C ASP A 66 -4.29 56.82 23.02
N PHE A 67 -3.85 57.14 21.80
CA PHE A 67 -3.57 58.50 21.39
C PHE A 67 -4.83 59.33 21.36
N LYS A 68 -5.96 58.78 20.91
CA LYS A 68 -7.21 59.53 20.80
C LYS A 68 -7.67 60.05 22.16
N HIS A 69 -7.71 59.19 23.17
CA HIS A 69 -8.15 59.59 24.50
C HIS A 69 -7.15 60.56 25.16
N GLN A 70 -5.84 60.25 25.08
CA GLN A 70 -4.81 61.11 25.68
C GLN A 70 -4.79 62.50 25.04
N LEU A 71 -4.79 62.57 23.71
CA LEU A 71 -4.82 63.82 22.96
C LEU A 71 -6.03 64.67 23.34
N MET A 72 -7.22 64.08 23.40
CA MET A 72 -8.44 64.81 23.72
C MET A 72 -8.42 65.37 25.14
N ASN A 73 -7.92 64.60 26.12
CA ASN A 73 -7.79 65.05 27.50
C ASN A 73 -6.82 66.25 27.63
N TYR A 74 -5.62 66.14 27.07
CA TYR A 74 -4.62 67.22 27.14
C TYR A 74 -5.05 68.47 26.36
N MET A 75 -5.69 68.30 25.20
CA MET A 75 -6.21 69.43 24.42
C MET A 75 -7.32 70.19 25.14
N THR A 76 -8.23 69.47 25.80
CA THR A 76 -9.30 70.11 26.59
C THR A 76 -8.70 70.97 27.70
N ARG A 77 -7.67 70.47 28.38
CA ARG A 77 -6.96 71.22 29.43
C ARG A 77 -6.22 72.44 28.88
N TYR A 78 -5.53 72.30 27.74
CA TYR A 78 -4.83 73.39 27.07
C TYR A 78 -5.77 74.50 26.61
N LEU A 79 -6.85 74.17 25.91
CA LEU A 79 -7.82 75.14 25.42
C LEU A 79 -8.54 75.85 26.58
N GLY A 80 -8.82 75.12 27.67
CA GLY A 80 -9.33 75.70 28.91
C GLY A 80 -8.36 76.74 29.50
N ALA A 81 -7.12 76.36 29.78
CA ALA A 81 -6.11 77.24 30.36
C ALA A 81 -5.82 78.48 29.49
N LYS A 82 -5.77 78.29 28.16
CA LYS A 82 -5.59 79.38 27.18
C LYS A 82 -6.74 80.39 27.21
N LYS A 83 -7.97 79.94 27.48
CA LYS A 83 -9.15 80.81 27.59
C LYS A 83 -9.13 81.67 28.86
N PHE A 84 -8.47 81.20 29.91
CA PHE A 84 -8.39 81.88 31.21
C PHE A 84 -7.04 82.60 31.44
N ASP A 85 -6.20 82.73 30.41
CA ASP A 85 -4.88 83.39 30.44
C ASP A 85 -3.95 82.83 31.54
N GLU A 86 -4.06 81.53 31.79
CA GLU A 86 -3.21 80.81 32.74
C GLU A 86 -1.83 80.50 32.13
N ASN A 87 -0.84 80.18 32.98
CA ASN A 87 0.46 79.75 32.48
C ASN A 87 0.35 78.40 31.75
N ILE A 88 0.46 78.44 30.43
CA ILE A 88 0.32 77.28 29.53
C ILE A 88 1.64 76.60 29.16
N ASP A 89 2.80 77.07 29.62
CA ASP A 89 4.10 76.54 29.18
C ASP A 89 4.26 75.04 29.44
N ASP A 90 3.82 74.57 30.60
CA ASP A 90 3.89 73.14 30.95
C ASP A 90 2.94 72.29 30.11
N LEU A 91 1.74 72.81 29.80
CA LEU A 91 0.76 72.14 28.93
C LEU A 91 1.22 72.09 27.47
N GLU A 92 1.84 73.17 26.98
CA GLU A 92 2.44 73.20 25.65
C GLU A 92 3.62 72.21 25.55
N ASN A 93 4.44 72.05 26.60
CA ASN A 93 5.47 71.01 26.67
C ASN A 93 4.87 69.59 26.64
N GLN A 94 3.83 69.33 27.43
CA GLN A 94 3.13 68.05 27.45
C GLN A 94 2.59 67.69 26.07
N LEU A 95 1.91 68.63 25.41
CA LEU A 95 1.34 68.45 24.08
C LEU A 95 2.44 68.18 23.03
N LEU A 96 3.55 68.92 23.09
CA LEU A 96 4.66 68.77 22.16
C LEU A 96 5.35 67.41 22.31
N GLU A 97 5.65 67.00 23.54
CA GLU A 97 6.24 65.67 23.81
C GLU A 97 5.30 64.54 23.41
N LEU A 98 4.00 64.67 23.68
CA LEU A 98 3.01 63.67 23.29
C LEU A 98 2.93 63.55 21.77
N ALA A 99 2.80 64.68 21.06
CA ALA A 99 2.81 64.72 19.60
C ALA A 99 4.08 64.09 19.02
N TYR A 100 5.23 64.40 19.62
CA TYR A 100 6.50 63.81 19.20
C TYR A 100 6.50 62.29 19.37
N SER A 101 6.05 61.79 20.52
CA SER A 101 6.01 60.36 20.81
C SER A 101 5.07 59.58 19.91
N ILE A 102 3.97 60.20 19.49
CA ILE A 102 3.04 59.62 18.49
C ILE A 102 3.79 59.42 17.18
N ILE A 103 4.34 60.49 16.62
CA ILE A 103 5.07 60.44 15.34
C ILE A 103 6.24 59.46 15.44
N PHE A 104 6.96 59.45 16.56
CA PHE A 104 8.06 58.52 16.81
C PHE A 104 7.61 57.05 16.74
N ALA A 105 6.50 56.69 17.40
CA ALA A 105 5.97 55.34 17.38
C ALA A 105 5.56 54.92 15.96
N TYR A 106 4.85 55.81 15.24
CA TYR A 106 4.44 55.58 13.86
C TYR A 106 5.63 55.41 12.91
N LEU A 107 6.65 56.26 13.01
CA LEU A 107 7.85 56.15 12.18
C LEU A 107 8.68 54.90 12.52
N THR A 108 8.68 54.46 13.78
CA THR A 108 9.33 53.22 14.19
C THR A 108 8.65 52.01 13.55
N GLU A 109 7.31 51.96 13.59
CA GLU A 109 6.57 50.91 12.88
C GLU A 109 6.75 51.00 11.36
N TYR A 110 6.69 52.22 10.80
CA TYR A 110 6.86 52.47 9.37
C TYR A 110 8.21 51.92 8.89
N LYS A 111 9.28 52.18 9.65
CA LYS A 111 10.63 51.67 9.35
C LYS A 111 10.71 50.15 9.33
N LEU A 112 9.99 49.48 10.21
CA LEU A 112 9.97 48.01 10.28
C LEU A 112 9.11 47.38 9.17
N ARG A 113 8.07 48.08 8.73
CA ARG A 113 7.10 47.54 7.76
C ARG A 113 7.41 47.88 6.32
N LYS A 114 8.01 49.05 6.04
CA LYS A 114 8.29 49.52 4.67
C LYS A 114 9.56 48.84 4.14
N PRO A 115 9.48 47.97 3.12
CA PRO A 115 10.67 47.39 2.51
C PRO A 115 11.49 48.45 1.78
N ASN A 116 12.81 48.33 1.82
CA ASN A 116 13.76 49.23 1.14
C ASN A 116 13.64 50.72 1.54
N LEU A 117 13.25 51.02 2.78
CA LEU A 117 13.14 52.39 3.27
C LEU A 117 14.42 53.22 3.01
N GLU A 118 15.59 52.58 3.14
CA GLU A 118 16.92 53.21 2.93
C GLU A 118 17.10 53.85 1.56
N LYS A 119 16.29 53.46 0.57
CA LYS A 119 16.34 54.01 -0.80
C LYS A 119 15.41 55.21 -1.01
N MET A 120 14.60 55.57 0.00
CA MET A 120 13.68 56.71 -0.09
C MET A 120 14.40 58.02 0.20
N GLU A 121 14.04 59.07 -0.52
CA GLU A 121 14.56 60.44 -0.28
C GLU A 121 14.29 60.92 1.15
N ALA A 122 13.18 60.49 1.75
CA ALA A 122 12.80 60.84 3.12
C ALA A 122 13.55 60.03 4.21
N TYR A 123 14.41 59.06 3.85
CA TYR A 123 15.06 58.18 4.82
C TYR A 123 15.88 58.93 5.87
N GLU A 124 16.74 59.86 5.45
CA GLU A 124 17.57 60.66 6.35
C GLU A 124 16.73 61.52 7.29
N LEU A 125 15.63 62.07 6.78
CA LEU A 125 14.69 62.88 7.55
C LEU A 125 14.00 62.04 8.66
N ILE A 126 13.51 60.85 8.30
CA ILE A 126 12.91 59.90 9.25
C ILE A 126 13.93 59.49 10.31
N GLU A 127 15.16 59.17 9.88
CA GLU A 127 16.15 58.63 10.79
C GLU A 127 16.72 59.70 11.72
N ASN A 128 16.84 60.95 11.27
CA ASN A 128 17.16 62.08 12.13
C ASN A 128 16.09 62.26 13.24
N TYR A 129 14.81 62.21 12.87
CA TYR A 129 13.70 62.30 13.82
C TYR A 129 13.77 61.20 14.90
N LEU A 130 14.01 59.97 14.48
CA LEU A 130 14.15 58.85 15.41
C LEU A 130 15.43 58.94 16.26
N ASN A 131 16.54 59.43 15.70
CA ASN A 131 17.79 59.64 16.45
C ASN A 131 17.65 60.70 17.55
N VAL A 132 16.98 61.82 17.28
CA VAL A 132 16.75 62.86 18.29
C VAL A 132 15.92 62.32 19.45
N GLY A 133 14.87 61.55 19.16
CA GLY A 133 14.05 60.92 20.19
C GLY A 133 14.83 59.93 21.05
N ARG A 134 15.68 59.10 20.43
CA ARG A 134 16.58 58.16 21.13
C ARG A 134 17.60 58.88 22.01
N TRP A 135 18.28 59.90 21.46
CA TRP A 135 19.37 60.58 22.15
C TRP A 135 18.88 61.43 23.32
N LYS A 136 17.70 62.07 23.19
CA LYS A 136 17.13 62.91 24.23
C LYS A 136 16.13 62.20 25.14
N ILE A 137 16.04 60.86 25.11
CA ILE A 137 14.98 60.09 25.81
C ILE A 137 14.85 60.43 27.30
N ASN A 138 15.98 60.58 28.00
CA ASN A 138 16.02 60.89 29.43
C ASN A 138 15.57 62.31 29.76
N ASN A 139 15.44 63.19 28.75
CA ASN A 139 15.05 64.57 28.94
C ASN A 139 13.53 64.76 28.80
N PHE A 140 12.80 63.78 28.25
CA PHE A 140 11.33 63.84 28.14
C PHE A 140 10.69 63.73 29.53
N LYS A 141 9.86 64.70 29.89
CA LYS A 141 9.18 64.73 31.18
C LYS A 141 7.87 63.93 31.17
N TYR A 142 7.23 63.80 30.01
CA TYR A 142 5.85 63.31 29.87
C TYR A 142 5.70 62.14 28.91
N ALA A 143 6.59 62.05 27.92
CA ALA A 143 6.47 61.02 26.88
C ALA A 143 7.67 60.05 26.82
N GLY A 144 8.61 60.13 27.77
CA GLY A 144 9.78 59.26 27.83
C GLY A 144 9.43 57.77 27.82
N ASP A 145 8.43 57.36 28.61
CA ASP A 145 7.96 55.97 28.67
C ASP A 145 7.43 55.46 27.32
N LYS A 146 6.76 56.34 26.55
CA LYS A 146 6.22 56.01 25.22
C LYS A 146 7.33 55.84 24.18
N ILE A 147 8.35 56.71 24.25
CA ILE A 147 9.56 56.58 23.42
C ILE A 147 10.29 55.29 23.78
N SER A 148 10.50 55.01 25.07
CA SER A 148 11.11 53.76 25.56
C SER A 148 10.34 52.54 25.08
N TYR A 149 9.01 52.54 25.19
CA TYR A 149 8.18 51.44 24.69
C TYR A 149 8.33 51.25 23.18
N SER A 150 8.36 52.34 22.40
CA SER A 150 8.57 52.30 20.95
C SER A 150 9.93 51.69 20.58
N ILE A 151 10.97 51.99 21.36
CA ILE A 151 12.33 51.47 21.12
C ILE A 151 12.44 50.00 21.51
N TYR A 152 11.96 49.64 22.71
CA TYR A 152 12.22 48.33 23.28
C TYR A 152 11.11 47.32 22.97
N HIS A 153 9.84 47.67 23.16
CA HIS A 153 8.75 46.69 23.12
C HIS A 153 8.06 46.60 21.77
N LEU A 154 7.84 47.73 21.09
CA LEU A 154 7.13 47.77 19.82
C LEU A 154 7.82 46.89 18.76
N ILE A 155 9.15 46.93 18.71
CA ILE A 155 9.95 46.13 17.77
C ILE A 155 9.73 44.63 18.02
N PHE A 156 9.88 44.17 19.26
CA PHE A 156 9.66 42.75 19.60
C PHE A 156 8.23 42.31 19.30
N ASN A 157 7.25 43.14 19.64
CA ASN A 157 5.84 42.81 19.40
C ASN A 157 5.50 42.69 17.91
N ILE A 158 6.07 43.55 17.06
CA ILE A 158 5.93 43.47 15.60
C ILE A 158 6.61 42.21 15.06
N ILE A 159 7.82 41.90 15.55
CA ILE A 159 8.56 40.69 15.15
C ILE A 159 7.81 39.43 15.59
N GLU A 160 7.27 39.40 16.81
CA GLU A 160 6.50 38.28 17.35
C GLU A 160 5.22 38.04 16.53
N ASP A 161 4.46 39.09 16.22
CA ASP A 161 3.27 38.98 15.36
C ASP A 161 3.62 38.45 13.96
N ARG A 162 4.72 38.96 13.37
CA ARG A 162 5.22 38.50 12.07
C ARG A 162 5.70 37.05 12.13
N TYR A 163 6.39 36.65 13.19
CA TYR A 163 6.89 35.30 13.38
C TYR A 163 5.74 34.31 13.54
N LYS A 164 4.75 34.62 14.38
CA LYS A 164 3.53 33.82 14.58
C LYS A 164 2.72 33.65 13.30
N LYS A 165 2.66 34.69 12.46
CA LYS A 165 1.97 34.65 11.16
C LYS A 165 2.83 34.10 10.03
N SER A 166 4.13 33.90 10.25
CA SER A 166 5.03 33.44 9.21
C SER A 166 4.79 31.97 8.87
N GLN A 167 5.05 31.61 7.62
CA GLN A 167 5.00 30.23 7.15
C GLN A 167 6.07 29.33 7.81
N LEU A 168 6.96 29.87 8.67
CA LEU A 168 8.02 29.11 9.32
C LEU A 168 7.46 28.12 10.36
N ILE A 169 6.45 28.52 11.14
CA ILE A 169 5.77 27.61 12.07
C ILE A 169 5.03 26.53 11.29
N GLN A 170 4.37 26.91 10.18
CA GLN A 170 3.74 25.94 9.28
C GLN A 170 4.76 25.02 8.60
N ALA A 171 6.00 25.46 8.39
CA ALA A 171 7.05 24.65 7.78
C ALA A 171 7.52 23.57 8.76
N GLU A 172 7.69 23.88 10.04
CA GLU A 172 8.06 22.92 11.07
C GLU A 172 6.99 21.82 11.24
N GLU A 173 5.71 22.20 11.28
CA GLU A 173 4.60 21.23 11.27
C GLU A 173 4.58 20.36 10.00
N LYS A 174 4.86 20.97 8.83
CA LYS A 174 4.96 20.22 7.57
C LYS A 174 6.14 19.25 7.55
N PHE A 175 7.28 19.60 8.16
CA PHE A 175 8.42 18.70 8.26
C PHE A 175 8.08 17.46 9.11
N GLN A 176 7.38 17.62 10.24
CA GLN A 176 6.92 16.47 11.03
C GLN A 176 5.95 15.56 10.26
N ILE A 177 5.07 16.15 9.43
CA ILE A 177 4.17 15.37 8.56
C ILE A 177 4.97 14.60 7.52
N ILE A 178 6.02 15.21 6.95
CA ILE A 178 6.91 14.56 5.97
C ILE A 178 7.66 13.39 6.64
N ASP A 179 8.21 13.58 7.84
CA ASP A 179 8.91 12.51 8.57
C ASP A 179 7.98 11.33 8.89
N ASN A 180 6.75 11.61 9.33
CA ASN A 180 5.71 10.58 9.53
C ASN A 180 5.28 9.90 8.23
N PHE A 181 5.35 10.58 7.10
CA PHE A 181 5.06 9.97 5.81
C PHE A 181 6.19 9.05 5.37
N ILE A 182 7.45 9.47 5.55
CA ILE A 182 8.63 8.64 5.26
C ILE A 182 8.59 7.35 6.08
N SER A 183 8.33 7.43 7.39
CA SER A 183 8.27 6.23 8.24
C SER A 183 7.18 5.24 7.80
N LYS A 184 6.01 5.72 7.41
CA LYS A 184 4.93 4.87 6.86
C LYS A 184 5.31 4.24 5.52
N VAL A 185 6.05 4.96 4.67
CA VAL A 185 6.53 4.41 3.40
C VAL A 185 7.53 3.28 3.64
N ASP A 186 8.41 3.42 4.62
CA ASP A 186 9.37 2.37 4.99
C ASP A 186 8.67 1.12 5.55
N GLU A 187 7.70 1.29 6.46
CA GLU A 187 6.86 0.19 6.96
C GLU A 187 6.11 -0.53 5.83
N TRP A 188 5.60 0.24 4.86
CA TRP A 188 4.87 -0.32 3.73
C TRP A 188 5.79 -1.12 2.80
N ASN A 189 6.99 -0.62 2.52
CA ASN A 189 8.00 -1.34 1.74
C ASN A 189 8.41 -2.65 2.41
N GLU A 190 8.64 -2.64 3.73
CA GLU A 190 8.96 -3.87 4.47
C GLU A 190 7.81 -4.89 4.40
N SER A 191 6.57 -4.44 4.60
CA SER A 191 5.39 -5.30 4.46
C SER A 191 5.23 -5.85 3.04
N PHE A 192 5.52 -5.04 2.03
CA PHE A 192 5.46 -5.44 0.64
C PHE A 192 6.49 -6.53 0.32
N GLU A 193 7.75 -6.36 0.73
CA GLU A 193 8.80 -7.36 0.54
C GLU A 193 8.47 -8.69 1.23
N LEU A 194 7.93 -8.66 2.44
CA LEU A 194 7.47 -9.86 3.15
C LEU A 194 6.36 -10.59 2.39
N LYS A 195 5.38 -9.85 1.87
CA LYS A 195 4.27 -10.44 1.10
C LYS A 195 4.75 -10.95 -0.26
N HIS A 196 5.61 -10.21 -0.93
CA HIS A 196 6.20 -10.62 -2.21
C HIS A 196 6.97 -11.93 -2.06
N LYS A 197 7.79 -12.05 -1.00
CA LYS A 197 8.49 -13.29 -0.66
C LYS A 197 7.51 -14.44 -0.37
N ALA A 198 6.46 -14.19 0.40
CA ALA A 198 5.45 -15.21 0.68
C ALA A 198 4.74 -15.70 -0.59
N VAL A 199 4.46 -14.81 -1.55
CA VAL A 199 3.88 -15.18 -2.85
C VAL A 199 4.84 -16.03 -3.67
N LEU A 200 6.13 -15.66 -3.74
CA LEU A 200 7.14 -16.46 -4.44
C LEU A 200 7.33 -17.85 -3.81
N ASP A 201 7.33 -17.95 -2.48
CA ASP A 201 7.39 -19.24 -1.79
C ASP A 201 6.16 -20.12 -2.11
N LEU A 202 4.96 -19.52 -2.15
CA LEU A 202 3.74 -20.22 -2.55
C LEU A 202 3.74 -20.65 -4.01
N GLU A 203 4.24 -19.80 -4.91
CA GLU A 203 4.40 -20.13 -6.34
C GLU A 203 5.32 -21.34 -6.51
N LYS A 204 6.47 -21.34 -5.83
CA LYS A 204 7.41 -22.46 -5.83
C LYS A 204 6.78 -23.75 -5.29
N GLN A 205 6.07 -23.67 -4.16
CA GLN A 205 5.38 -24.84 -3.59
C GLN A 205 4.29 -25.38 -4.54
N LEU A 206 3.58 -24.50 -5.23
CA LEU A 206 2.57 -24.88 -6.20
C LEU A 206 3.20 -25.56 -7.42
N GLU A 207 4.35 -25.09 -7.89
CA GLU A 207 5.08 -25.68 -9.01
C GLU A 207 5.64 -27.07 -8.66
N GLU A 208 6.24 -27.23 -7.48
CA GLU A 208 6.67 -28.53 -6.94
C GLU A 208 5.48 -29.50 -6.78
N SER A 209 4.33 -29.00 -6.35
CA SER A 209 3.10 -29.78 -6.24
C SER A 209 2.51 -30.14 -7.61
N LYS A 210 2.57 -29.28 -8.63
CA LYS A 210 2.05 -29.61 -9.97
C LYS A 210 2.84 -30.74 -10.62
N GLN A 211 4.16 -30.76 -10.46
CA GLN A 211 5.03 -31.81 -11.03
C GLN A 211 4.77 -33.21 -10.43
N THR A 212 4.17 -33.29 -9.24
CA THR A 212 4.06 -34.56 -8.50
C THR A 212 2.68 -35.21 -8.54
N TYR A 213 1.61 -34.53 -8.98
CA TYR A 213 0.25 -34.96 -8.60
C TYR A 213 -0.59 -35.67 -9.67
N ASP A 214 -0.48 -35.37 -10.96
CA ASP A 214 -1.48 -35.88 -11.93
C ASP A 214 -1.22 -37.32 -12.40
N PHE A 215 -0.06 -37.61 -13.01
CA PHE A 215 0.24 -38.96 -13.52
C PHE A 215 0.90 -39.90 -12.51
N VAL A 216 1.52 -39.37 -11.45
CA VAL A 216 2.07 -40.19 -10.37
C VAL A 216 0.95 -40.90 -9.60
N LEU A 217 -0.17 -40.20 -9.35
CA LEU A 217 -1.34 -40.78 -8.68
C LEU A 217 -2.08 -41.78 -9.59
N LEU A 218 -2.24 -41.46 -10.88
CA LEU A 218 -2.80 -42.41 -11.86
C LEU A 218 -1.95 -43.67 -11.98
N ASN A 219 -0.63 -43.53 -12.09
CA ASN A 219 0.31 -44.66 -12.13
C ASN A 219 0.24 -45.48 -10.83
N LYS A 220 0.13 -44.81 -9.67
CA LYS A 220 -0.10 -45.49 -8.38
C LYS A 220 -1.43 -46.26 -8.37
N GLY A 221 -2.52 -45.65 -8.85
CA GLY A 221 -3.83 -46.29 -8.96
C GLY A 221 -3.82 -47.50 -9.91
N PHE A 222 -3.17 -47.40 -11.07
CA PHE A 222 -3.00 -48.55 -11.97
C PHE A 222 -2.14 -49.66 -11.36
N LYS A 223 -1.11 -49.32 -10.59
CA LYS A 223 -0.27 -50.29 -9.87
C LYS A 223 -1.06 -51.04 -8.80
N GLU A 224 -1.89 -50.34 -8.04
CA GLU A 224 -2.78 -50.96 -7.04
C GLU A 224 -3.79 -51.91 -7.71
N LEU A 225 -4.41 -51.49 -8.82
CA LEU A 225 -5.30 -52.35 -9.62
C LEU A 225 -4.56 -53.57 -10.21
N TYR A 226 -3.31 -53.40 -10.64
CA TYR A 226 -2.48 -54.48 -11.16
C TYR A 226 -2.19 -55.54 -10.09
N GLU A 227 -1.78 -55.12 -8.89
CA GLU A 227 -1.52 -56.05 -7.78
C GLU A 227 -2.80 -56.78 -7.33
N GLN A 228 -3.97 -56.10 -7.34
CA GLN A 228 -5.26 -56.76 -7.11
C GLN A 228 -5.54 -57.83 -8.19
N LYS A 229 -5.36 -57.52 -9.47
CA LYS A 229 -5.55 -58.47 -10.57
C LYS A 229 -4.58 -59.64 -10.54
N LYS A 230 -3.36 -59.43 -10.05
CA LYS A 230 -2.37 -60.48 -9.84
C LYS A 230 -2.78 -61.47 -8.76
N LEU A 231 -3.37 -60.98 -7.67
CA LEU A 231 -3.97 -61.84 -6.64
C LEU A 231 -5.15 -62.63 -7.22
N GLU A 232 -6.07 -61.98 -7.93
CA GLU A 232 -7.16 -62.67 -8.64
C GLU A 232 -6.64 -63.74 -9.60
N LEU A 233 -5.61 -63.44 -10.39
CA LEU A 233 -5.02 -64.39 -11.34
C LEU A 233 -4.48 -65.63 -10.62
N LYS A 234 -3.82 -65.45 -9.48
CA LYS A 234 -3.30 -66.56 -8.67
C LYS A 234 -4.44 -67.47 -8.20
N GLU A 235 -5.48 -66.90 -7.60
CA GLU A 235 -6.65 -67.65 -7.14
C GLU A 235 -7.36 -68.39 -8.29
N ARG A 236 -7.54 -67.73 -9.43
CA ARG A 236 -8.18 -68.33 -10.61
C ARG A 236 -7.32 -69.43 -11.23
N ARG A 237 -6.00 -69.27 -11.25
CA ARG A 237 -5.06 -70.28 -11.75
C ARG A 237 -5.04 -71.51 -10.86
N GLU A 238 -5.08 -71.34 -9.54
CA GLU A 238 -5.20 -72.44 -8.59
C GLU A 238 -6.52 -73.18 -8.79
N GLY A 239 -7.64 -72.48 -8.91
CA GLY A 239 -8.95 -73.07 -9.20
C GLY A 239 -8.98 -73.84 -10.53
N TYR A 240 -8.50 -73.22 -11.62
CA TYR A 240 -8.37 -73.89 -12.92
C TYR A 240 -7.48 -75.14 -12.84
N SER A 241 -6.37 -75.08 -12.12
CA SER A 241 -5.46 -76.22 -11.93
C SER A 241 -6.13 -77.36 -11.17
N GLN A 242 -6.96 -77.05 -10.16
CA GLN A 242 -7.73 -78.06 -9.42
C GLN A 242 -8.75 -78.75 -10.33
N PHE A 243 -9.56 -77.99 -11.07
CA PHE A 243 -10.53 -78.57 -12.02
C PHE A 243 -9.85 -79.39 -13.13
N GLY A 244 -8.71 -78.91 -13.65
CA GLY A 244 -7.91 -79.64 -14.64
C GLY A 244 -7.35 -80.95 -14.09
N ALA A 245 -6.86 -80.95 -12.84
CA ALA A 245 -6.42 -82.18 -12.17
C ALA A 245 -7.58 -83.16 -11.97
N THR A 246 -8.75 -82.69 -11.52
CA THR A 246 -9.95 -83.53 -11.39
C THR A 246 -10.37 -84.15 -12.72
N LEU A 247 -10.33 -83.40 -13.82
CA LEU A 247 -10.66 -83.88 -15.16
C LEU A 247 -9.78 -85.07 -15.59
N VAL A 248 -8.50 -85.08 -15.20
CA VAL A 248 -7.57 -86.18 -15.49
C VAL A 248 -7.69 -87.32 -14.48
N CYS A 249 -7.86 -87.01 -13.19
CA CYS A 249 -7.92 -88.01 -12.13
C CYS A 249 -9.20 -88.87 -12.17
N VAL A 250 -10.36 -88.30 -12.53
CA VAL A 250 -11.64 -89.04 -12.60
C VAL A 250 -11.57 -90.26 -13.54
N PRO A 251 -11.17 -90.13 -14.83
CA PRO A 251 -11.07 -91.29 -15.72
C PRO A 251 -9.99 -92.27 -15.26
N LEU A 252 -8.87 -91.80 -14.71
CA LEU A 252 -7.83 -92.67 -14.16
C LEU A 252 -8.32 -93.50 -12.97
N ALA A 253 -9.06 -92.89 -12.04
CA ALA A 253 -9.64 -93.59 -10.89
C ALA A 253 -10.65 -94.66 -11.33
N VAL A 254 -11.46 -94.36 -12.34
CA VAL A 254 -12.39 -95.32 -12.95
C VAL A 254 -11.63 -96.51 -13.57
N ILE A 255 -10.56 -96.25 -14.34
CA ILE A 255 -9.74 -97.30 -14.94
C ILE A 255 -9.11 -98.19 -13.86
N ILE A 256 -8.54 -97.59 -12.80
CA ILE A 256 -7.96 -98.33 -11.68
C ILE A 256 -9.02 -99.18 -10.98
N ALA A 257 -10.20 -98.63 -10.72
CA ALA A 257 -11.30 -99.37 -10.10
C ALA A 257 -11.74 -100.58 -10.95
N ILE A 258 -11.82 -100.42 -12.27
CA ILE A 258 -12.13 -101.52 -13.20
C ILE A 258 -11.04 -102.60 -13.15
N ILE A 259 -9.76 -102.23 -13.14
CA ILE A 259 -8.64 -103.18 -13.05
C ILE A 259 -8.71 -103.99 -11.74
N ILE A 260 -8.98 -103.34 -10.61
CA ILE A 260 -9.12 -104.01 -9.31
C ILE A 260 -10.31 -104.99 -9.31
N LEU A 261 -11.45 -104.61 -9.90
CA LEU A 261 -12.62 -105.48 -10.02
C LEU A 261 -12.31 -106.73 -10.86
N ILE A 262 -11.56 -106.58 -11.95
CA ILE A 262 -11.13 -107.71 -12.79
C ILE A 262 -10.20 -108.65 -12.00
N LEU A 263 -9.22 -108.11 -11.26
CA LEU A 263 -8.28 -108.91 -10.45
C LEU A 263 -8.95 -109.65 -9.29
N THR A 264 -10.05 -109.13 -8.75
CA THR A 264 -10.81 -109.75 -7.65
C THR A 264 -11.82 -110.81 -8.12
N GLY A 265 -11.84 -111.13 -9.41
CA GLY A 265 -12.65 -112.22 -9.97
C GLY A 265 -14.12 -111.86 -10.18
N TYR A 266 -14.46 -110.57 -10.28
CA TYR A 266 -15.83 -110.13 -10.52
C TYR A 266 -16.23 -110.35 -11.99
N GLU A 267 -17.23 -111.18 -12.25
CA GLU A 267 -17.80 -111.36 -13.59
C GLU A 267 -18.73 -110.19 -13.98
N ALA A 268 -18.14 -109.14 -14.54
CA ALA A 268 -18.90 -107.99 -15.02
C ALA A 268 -19.70 -108.34 -16.29
N LYS A 269 -21.03 -108.20 -16.24
CA LYS A 269 -21.89 -108.30 -17.43
C LYS A 269 -21.72 -107.04 -18.28
N LEU A 270 -21.52 -107.17 -19.60
CA LEU A 270 -21.33 -106.00 -20.50
C LEU A 270 -22.46 -104.95 -20.38
N ALA A 271 -23.69 -105.39 -20.11
CA ALA A 271 -24.83 -104.50 -19.91
C ALA A 271 -24.68 -103.57 -18.68
N SER A 272 -24.05 -104.01 -17.58
CA SER A 272 -23.87 -103.18 -16.39
C SER A 272 -22.77 -102.13 -16.56
N MET A 273 -21.84 -102.33 -17.50
CA MET A 273 -20.80 -101.35 -17.83
C MET A 273 -21.37 -100.11 -18.52
N TRP A 274 -22.41 -100.26 -19.35
CA TRP A 274 -23.09 -99.14 -20.01
C TRP A 274 -23.82 -98.22 -19.02
N PHE A 275 -24.41 -98.78 -17.95
CA PHE A 275 -25.04 -97.99 -16.89
C PHE A 275 -24.04 -97.12 -16.11
N LEU A 276 -22.76 -97.52 -16.06
CA LEU A 276 -21.68 -96.76 -15.42
C LEU A 276 -21.02 -95.75 -16.39
N ALA A 277 -20.88 -96.10 -17.66
CA ALA A 277 -20.22 -95.26 -18.66
C ALA A 277 -20.97 -93.94 -18.92
N ILE A 278 -22.31 -93.98 -19.02
CA ILE A 278 -23.13 -92.80 -19.34
C ILE A 278 -22.93 -91.67 -18.29
N PRO A 279 -23.11 -91.90 -16.97
CA PRO A 279 -22.86 -90.86 -15.96
C PRO A 279 -21.42 -90.33 -15.95
N ILE A 280 -20.42 -91.19 -16.17
CA ILE A 280 -19.00 -90.81 -16.18
C ILE A 280 -18.69 -89.91 -17.37
N THR A 281 -19.16 -90.26 -18.57
CA THR A 281 -18.98 -89.43 -19.76
C THR A 281 -19.68 -88.09 -19.62
N THR A 282 -20.90 -88.06 -19.07
CA THR A 282 -21.60 -86.79 -18.76
C THR A 282 -20.82 -85.93 -17.76
N LEU A 283 -20.28 -86.53 -16.70
CA LEU A 283 -19.44 -85.84 -15.73
C LEU A 283 -18.15 -85.27 -16.36
N ILE A 284 -17.49 -86.03 -17.23
CA ILE A 284 -16.29 -85.58 -17.96
C ILE A 284 -16.61 -84.39 -18.87
N LEU A 285 -17.73 -84.43 -19.61
CA LEU A 285 -18.16 -83.32 -20.47
C LEU A 285 -18.44 -82.05 -19.64
N PHE A 286 -19.07 -82.21 -18.47
CA PHE A 286 -19.30 -81.12 -17.54
C PHE A 286 -17.98 -80.54 -17.02
N LEU A 287 -17.07 -81.38 -16.51
CA LEU A 287 -15.75 -80.95 -16.02
C LEU A 287 -14.93 -80.27 -17.12
N PHE A 288 -14.97 -80.78 -18.35
CA PHE A 288 -14.33 -80.17 -19.51
C PHE A 288 -14.89 -78.76 -19.81
N TYR A 289 -16.21 -78.60 -19.77
CA TYR A 289 -16.85 -77.30 -19.94
C TYR A 289 -16.40 -76.30 -18.86
N PHE A 290 -16.42 -76.70 -17.59
CA PHE A 290 -15.98 -75.83 -16.48
C PHE A 290 -14.48 -75.50 -16.55
N THR A 291 -13.66 -76.44 -17.00
CA THR A 291 -12.22 -76.22 -17.21
C THR A 291 -11.99 -75.20 -18.35
N ARG A 292 -12.75 -75.29 -19.45
CA ARG A 292 -12.73 -74.31 -20.54
C ARG A 292 -13.15 -72.92 -20.08
N VAL A 293 -14.23 -72.82 -19.29
CA VAL A 293 -14.68 -71.55 -18.71
C VAL A 293 -13.61 -70.97 -17.77
N GLY A 294 -13.03 -71.79 -16.90
CA GLY A 294 -11.92 -71.39 -16.03
C GLY A 294 -10.71 -70.86 -16.79
N LEU A 295 -10.32 -71.52 -17.89
CA LEU A 295 -9.24 -71.07 -18.76
C LEU A 295 -9.54 -69.71 -19.40
N GLN A 296 -10.79 -69.49 -19.82
CA GLN A 296 -11.23 -68.22 -20.39
C GLN A 296 -11.15 -67.07 -19.38
N HIS A 297 -11.52 -67.31 -18.11
CA HIS A 297 -11.35 -66.33 -17.04
C HIS A 297 -9.88 -66.02 -16.75
N VAL A 298 -9.00 -67.03 -16.73
CA VAL A 298 -7.56 -66.82 -16.55
C VAL A 298 -6.99 -65.94 -17.66
N ARG A 299 -7.31 -66.25 -18.92
CA ARG A 299 -6.89 -65.43 -20.08
C ARG A 299 -7.45 -64.00 -20.01
N SER A 300 -8.70 -63.85 -19.59
CA SER A 300 -9.33 -62.54 -19.40
C SER A 300 -8.58 -61.67 -18.39
N VAL A 301 -8.21 -62.23 -17.22
CA VAL A 301 -7.46 -61.48 -16.19
C VAL A 301 -6.05 -61.14 -16.69
N GLN A 302 -5.38 -62.04 -17.41
CA GLN A 302 -4.08 -61.77 -18.02
C GLN A 302 -4.15 -60.62 -19.03
N SER A 303 -5.17 -60.59 -19.87
CA SER A 303 -5.40 -59.51 -20.86
C SER A 303 -5.64 -58.16 -20.17
N GLN A 304 -6.39 -58.13 -19.06
CA GLN A 304 -6.59 -56.92 -18.25
C GLN A 304 -5.28 -56.43 -17.61
N MET A 305 -4.43 -57.35 -17.11
CA MET A 305 -3.13 -57.01 -16.54
C MET A 305 -2.19 -56.40 -17.57
N MET A 306 -2.14 -56.94 -18.79
CA MET A 306 -1.35 -56.39 -19.90
C MET A 306 -1.79 -54.98 -20.28
N GLN A 307 -3.11 -54.72 -20.29
CA GLN A 307 -3.65 -53.37 -20.51
C GLN A 307 -3.23 -52.39 -19.40
N LEU A 308 -3.22 -52.81 -18.13
CA LEU A 308 -2.75 -51.99 -17.01
C LEU A 308 -1.25 -51.70 -17.08
N GLU A 309 -0.42 -52.66 -17.49
CA GLU A 309 1.02 -52.47 -17.71
C GLU A 309 1.30 -51.42 -18.77
N LEU A 310 0.57 -51.47 -19.90
CA LEU A 310 0.68 -50.46 -20.95
C LEU A 310 0.34 -49.05 -20.42
N ARG A 311 -0.72 -48.91 -19.62
CA ARG A 311 -1.11 -47.63 -19.03
C ARG A 311 -0.07 -47.10 -18.04
N MET A 312 0.48 -47.96 -17.19
CA MET A 312 1.56 -47.58 -16.28
C MET A 312 2.81 -47.12 -17.05
N ALA A 313 3.22 -47.84 -18.09
CA ALA A 313 4.36 -47.46 -18.92
C ALA A 313 4.14 -46.12 -19.64
N LEU A 314 2.93 -45.88 -20.13
CA LEU A 314 2.54 -44.61 -20.77
C LEU A 314 2.49 -43.44 -19.78
N CYS A 315 1.93 -43.63 -18.57
CA CYS A 315 1.89 -42.60 -17.53
C CYS A 315 3.27 -42.26 -16.95
N GLN A 316 4.23 -43.20 -16.95
CA GLN A 316 5.60 -42.93 -16.53
C GLN A 316 6.37 -42.03 -17.49
N PHE A 317 5.90 -41.90 -18.73
CA PHE A 317 6.57 -41.16 -19.78
C PHE A 317 6.12 -39.69 -19.87
N ILE A 318 5.00 -39.32 -19.24
CA ILE A 318 4.49 -37.94 -19.19
C ILE A 318 4.70 -37.36 -17.79
N HIS A 319 5.42 -36.24 -17.70
CA HIS A 319 5.78 -35.62 -16.43
C HIS A 319 4.73 -34.60 -15.96
N ASN A 320 4.05 -33.88 -16.86
CA ASN A 320 3.04 -32.87 -16.49
C ASN A 320 1.88 -32.82 -17.49
N TYR A 321 0.82 -33.61 -17.26
CA TYR A 321 -0.36 -33.68 -18.15
C TYR A 321 -0.94 -32.29 -18.47
N ALA A 322 -1.10 -31.44 -17.45
CA ALA A 322 -1.79 -30.17 -17.59
C ALA A 322 -1.04 -29.21 -18.54
N GLU A 323 0.29 -29.19 -18.48
CA GLU A 323 1.12 -28.34 -19.36
C GLU A 323 1.42 -29.00 -20.72
N ASP A 324 1.57 -30.32 -20.72
CA ASP A 324 1.92 -31.07 -21.92
C ASP A 324 0.69 -31.29 -22.82
N SER A 325 -0.51 -31.42 -22.25
CA SER A 325 -1.76 -31.62 -23.01
C SER A 325 -2.02 -30.48 -24.00
N GLU A 326 -1.93 -29.21 -23.58
CA GLU A 326 -2.17 -28.07 -24.48
C GLU A 326 -1.11 -27.99 -25.58
N LYS A 327 0.17 -28.14 -25.22
CA LYS A 327 1.30 -28.10 -26.17
C LYS A 327 1.27 -29.27 -27.15
N LEU A 328 0.83 -30.46 -26.73
CA LEU A 328 0.81 -31.66 -27.56
C LEU A 328 -0.46 -31.79 -28.39
N HIS A 329 -1.61 -31.31 -27.90
CA HIS A 329 -2.78 -31.13 -28.77
C HIS A 329 -2.47 -30.17 -29.92
N ALA A 330 -1.66 -29.13 -29.69
CA ALA A 330 -1.24 -28.20 -30.73
C ALA A 330 -0.27 -28.84 -31.75
N LYS A 331 0.67 -29.70 -31.31
CA LYS A 331 1.67 -30.34 -32.19
C LYS A 331 1.16 -31.60 -32.91
N ASN A 332 0.43 -32.47 -32.19
CA ASN A 332 -0.04 -33.75 -32.69
C ASN A 332 -1.34 -34.19 -32.00
N LYS A 333 -2.42 -33.46 -32.29
CA LYS A 333 -3.77 -33.74 -31.76
C LYS A 333 -4.21 -35.20 -31.89
N ALA A 334 -4.02 -35.80 -33.07
CA ALA A 334 -4.46 -37.17 -33.34
C ALA A 334 -3.68 -38.23 -32.54
N GLY A 335 -2.37 -38.03 -32.33
CA GLY A 335 -1.57 -38.93 -31.49
C GLY A 335 -1.94 -38.84 -30.02
N PHE A 336 -2.20 -37.62 -29.52
CA PHE A 336 -2.54 -37.39 -28.12
C PHE A 336 -3.96 -37.85 -27.76
N GLU A 337 -4.95 -37.62 -28.62
CA GLU A 337 -6.31 -38.17 -28.43
C GLU A 337 -6.30 -39.70 -28.36
N LYS A 338 -5.46 -40.37 -29.17
CA LYS A 338 -5.28 -41.84 -29.07
C LYS A 338 -4.61 -42.26 -27.77
N PHE A 339 -3.62 -41.51 -27.31
CA PHE A 339 -2.98 -41.75 -26.02
C PHE A 339 -4.01 -41.69 -24.87
N GLU A 340 -4.83 -40.64 -24.81
CA GLU A 340 -5.85 -40.47 -23.77
C GLU A 340 -6.89 -41.60 -23.80
N ASN A 341 -7.33 -41.99 -25.00
CA ASN A 341 -8.24 -43.12 -25.18
C ASN A 341 -7.64 -44.44 -24.65
N ILE A 342 -6.32 -44.64 -24.74
CA ILE A 342 -5.67 -45.84 -24.18
C ILE A 342 -5.63 -45.81 -22.65
N ILE A 343 -5.35 -44.64 -22.05
CA ILE A 343 -5.30 -44.45 -20.59
C ILE A 343 -6.69 -44.57 -19.95
N PHE A 344 -7.71 -43.93 -20.52
CA PHE A 344 -9.03 -43.78 -19.93
C PHE A 344 -10.08 -44.79 -20.44
N SER A 345 -9.72 -45.68 -21.37
CA SER A 345 -10.66 -46.71 -21.82
C SER A 345 -11.04 -47.69 -20.69
N PRO A 346 -12.22 -48.34 -20.77
CA PRO A 346 -12.53 -49.47 -19.90
C PRO A 346 -11.58 -50.65 -20.10
N LEU A 347 -11.33 -51.45 -19.06
CA LEU A 347 -10.58 -52.71 -19.18
C LEU A 347 -11.41 -53.76 -19.92
N VAL A 348 -10.87 -54.33 -20.99
CA VAL A 348 -11.58 -55.34 -21.81
C VAL A 348 -11.17 -56.75 -21.40
N SER A 349 -12.12 -57.69 -21.42
CA SER A 349 -11.97 -59.05 -20.91
C SER A 349 -11.56 -60.10 -21.96
N SER A 350 -11.33 -59.70 -23.21
CA SER A 350 -11.08 -60.63 -24.32
C SER A 350 -10.05 -60.08 -25.31
N ASP A 351 -9.07 -60.91 -25.69
CA ASP A 351 -8.07 -60.56 -26.72
C ASP A 351 -8.72 -60.25 -28.08
N ASP A 352 -9.85 -60.89 -28.41
CA ASP A 352 -10.60 -60.69 -29.67
C ASP A 352 -11.33 -59.35 -29.78
N LYS A 353 -11.36 -58.54 -28.71
CA LYS A 353 -11.91 -57.17 -28.70
C LYS A 353 -10.90 -56.17 -28.16
N ILE A 354 -9.61 -56.41 -28.35
CA ILE A 354 -8.62 -55.34 -28.26
C ILE A 354 -8.82 -54.50 -29.53
N PRO A 355 -9.43 -53.31 -29.46
CA PRO A 355 -9.65 -52.50 -30.65
C PRO A 355 -8.30 -51.97 -31.09
N THR A 356 -7.67 -52.59 -32.10
CA THR A 356 -6.62 -51.98 -32.92
C THR A 356 -5.59 -51.12 -32.15
N THR A 357 -5.13 -51.57 -30.97
CA THR A 357 -4.10 -50.85 -30.20
C THR A 357 -2.71 -51.03 -30.82
N PHE A 358 -2.53 -52.06 -31.65
CA PHE A 358 -1.30 -52.25 -32.43
C PHE A 358 -1.19 -51.29 -33.62
N ASP A 359 -2.29 -50.82 -34.20
CA ASP A 359 -2.30 -49.80 -35.27
C ASP A 359 -2.03 -48.37 -34.73
N GLY A 360 -2.08 -48.18 -33.40
CA GLY A 360 -1.74 -46.93 -32.73
C GLY A 360 -0.26 -46.79 -32.37
N ILE A 361 0.52 -47.88 -32.42
CA ILE A 361 1.92 -47.89 -31.94
C ILE A 361 2.80 -46.94 -32.75
N GLU A 362 2.58 -46.80 -34.05
CA GLU A 362 3.37 -45.88 -34.89
C GLU A 362 3.11 -44.41 -34.53
N GLN A 363 1.88 -44.09 -34.13
CA GLN A 363 1.51 -42.74 -33.69
C GLN A 363 1.97 -42.47 -32.26
N LEU A 364 1.96 -43.48 -31.38
CA LEU A 364 2.56 -43.42 -30.05
C LEU A 364 4.09 -43.29 -30.13
N ALA A 365 4.74 -43.98 -31.07
CA ALA A 365 6.19 -43.86 -31.29
C ALA A 365 6.58 -42.45 -31.75
N LYS A 366 5.77 -41.82 -32.61
CA LYS A 366 5.93 -40.40 -32.97
C LYS A 366 5.74 -39.47 -31.77
N LEU A 367 4.71 -39.69 -30.96
CA LEU A 367 4.48 -38.94 -29.72
C LEU A 367 5.69 -39.07 -28.77
N VAL A 368 6.13 -40.30 -28.51
CA VAL A 368 7.30 -40.63 -27.68
C VAL A 368 8.58 -39.98 -28.20
N SER A 369 8.75 -39.87 -29.52
CA SER A 369 9.89 -39.16 -30.11
C SER A 369 9.82 -37.64 -29.93
N GLU A 370 8.62 -37.04 -29.88
CA GLU A 370 8.42 -35.61 -29.61
C GLU A 370 8.68 -35.25 -28.14
N PHE A 371 8.45 -36.18 -27.21
CA PHE A 371 8.79 -36.02 -25.79
C PHE A 371 10.28 -36.16 -25.48
N ARG A 372 11.05 -36.90 -26.30
CA ARG A 372 12.48 -37.15 -26.07
C ARG A 372 13.38 -36.02 -26.60
N ARG A 373 12.82 -35.05 -27.31
CA ARG A 373 13.52 -33.94 -27.97
C ARG A 373 13.19 -32.64 -27.28
#